data_AF-A0A9W8LI59-F1
#
_entry.id   AF-A0A9W8LI59-F1
#
_cell.length_a   1.000
_cell.length_b   1.000
_cell.length_c   1.000
_cell.angle_alpha   90.00
_cell.angle_beta   90.00
_cell.angle_gamma   90.00
#
_symmetry.space_group_name_H-M   'P 1'
#
loop_
_entity.id
_entity.type
_entity.pdbx_description
1 polymer ?
#
loop_
_entity_poly.entity_id
_entity_poly.type
_entity_poly.pdbx_seq_one_letter_code
_entity_poly.pdbx_strand_id
1 'polypeptide(L)'
;AAELEELGPDGAAEVEASHLRQCRALQDVWGNEFWKRNPEISPLRGSLAVWGLTADDIGLASFHGTSTVANDKNESRVLNAQMRQLGRTPGHVLPAVCQKWLTGHSKGAAAGFMLNGVIQSMRTGLIPGNRNADNIGAELKDCDYSVYLSKTIQTPGIKAALLKSFGFGQLGGELLIIHPDYLLATLNEETLGEYNAKLQQRNVNALRYWQDVLVGNHPFVQVKSSPPYTPEQEQGVLLDPTARAHYDLKTGQYRF
;
A
#
# COMPACT_ATOMS: atom_id res chain seq x y z
N ALA A 1 -10.39 -14.42 -39.89
CA ALA A 1 -9.56 -15.60 -40.19
C ALA A 1 -8.76 -15.36 -41.47
N ALA A 2 -9.41 -15.08 -42.62
CA ALA A 2 -8.70 -14.78 -43.88
C ALA A 2 -7.88 -13.46 -43.86
N GLU A 3 -8.30 -12.43 -43.13
CA GLU A 3 -7.56 -11.14 -43.06
C GLU A 3 -6.30 -11.17 -42.17
N LEU A 4 -6.13 -12.17 -41.30
CA LEU A 4 -4.96 -12.29 -40.43
C LEU A 4 -3.80 -13.03 -41.10
N GLU A 5 -4.05 -13.83 -42.14
CA GLU A 5 -3.00 -14.53 -42.91
C GLU A 5 -2.21 -13.59 -43.83
N GLU A 6 -2.77 -12.42 -44.21
CA GLU A 6 -2.09 -11.43 -45.06
C GLU A 6 -1.09 -10.52 -44.31
N LEU A 7 -1.13 -10.49 -42.97
CA LEU A 7 -0.40 -9.50 -42.15
C LEU A 7 1.02 -9.92 -41.73
N GLY A 8 1.45 -11.15 -42.03
CA GLY A 8 2.74 -11.69 -41.57
C GLY A 8 2.84 -11.80 -40.03
N PRO A 9 3.94 -12.35 -39.50
CA PRO A 9 4.11 -12.58 -38.05
C PRO A 9 4.14 -11.29 -37.23
N ASP A 10 4.69 -10.19 -37.78
CA ASP A 10 4.79 -8.90 -37.09
C ASP A 10 3.42 -8.21 -36.98
N GLY A 11 2.59 -8.29 -38.03
CA GLY A 11 1.24 -7.73 -38.00
C GLY A 11 0.30 -8.49 -37.06
N ALA A 12 0.43 -9.82 -36.96
CA ALA A 12 -0.33 -10.61 -36.00
C ALA A 12 0.03 -10.25 -34.54
N ALA A 13 1.32 -10.06 -34.24
CA ALA A 13 1.78 -9.64 -32.92
C ALA A 13 1.30 -8.24 -32.54
N GLU A 14 1.26 -7.31 -33.49
CA GLU A 14 0.75 -5.95 -33.26
C GLU A 14 -0.75 -5.94 -32.98
N VAL A 15 -1.54 -6.74 -33.70
CA VAL A 15 -2.98 -6.89 -33.46
C VAL A 15 -3.23 -7.45 -32.06
N GLU A 16 -2.52 -8.49 -31.65
CA GLU A 16 -2.64 -9.07 -30.31
C GLU A 16 -2.26 -8.05 -29.21
N ALA A 17 -1.15 -7.33 -29.40
CA ALA A 17 -0.74 -6.28 -28.48
C ALA A 17 -1.77 -5.14 -28.38
N SER A 18 -2.40 -4.78 -29.50
CA SER A 18 -3.49 -3.80 -29.55
C SER A 18 -4.73 -4.31 -28.82
N HIS A 19 -5.12 -5.57 -29.03
CA HIS A 19 -6.23 -6.21 -28.34
C HIS A 19 -6.04 -6.18 -26.81
N LEU A 20 -4.89 -6.65 -26.32
CA LEU A 20 -4.58 -6.65 -24.89
C LEU A 20 -4.59 -5.24 -24.28
N ARG A 21 -4.12 -4.24 -25.03
CA ARG A 21 -4.16 -2.83 -24.61
C ARG A 21 -5.58 -2.32 -24.46
N GLN A 22 -6.47 -2.64 -25.40
CA GLN A 22 -7.88 -2.27 -25.33
C GLN A 22 -8.59 -2.94 -24.16
N CYS A 23 -8.34 -4.24 -23.92
CA CYS A 23 -8.87 -4.95 -22.77
C CYS A 23 -8.46 -4.29 -21.44
N ARG A 24 -7.18 -3.93 -21.29
CA ARG A 24 -6.68 -3.23 -20.10
C ARG A 24 -7.32 -1.85 -19.93
N ALA A 25 -7.44 -1.08 -21.01
CA ALA A 25 -8.07 0.23 -20.96
C ALA A 25 -9.55 0.14 -20.51
N LEU A 26 -10.29 -0.86 -21.00
CA LEU A 26 -11.66 -1.12 -20.54
C LEU A 26 -11.70 -1.54 -19.06
N GLN A 27 -10.77 -2.40 -18.63
CA GLN A 27 -10.65 -2.78 -17.23
C GLN A 27 -10.36 -1.58 -16.33
N ASP A 28 -9.52 -0.64 -16.77
CA ASP A 28 -9.25 0.59 -16.03
C ASP A 28 -10.49 1.46 -15.92
N VAL A 29 -11.20 1.69 -17.03
CA VAL A 29 -12.41 2.52 -17.05
C VAL A 29 -13.49 1.98 -16.11
N TRP A 30 -13.76 0.67 -16.15
CA TRP A 30 -14.89 0.07 -15.43
C TRP A 30 -14.53 -0.49 -14.05
N GLY A 31 -13.27 -0.89 -13.85
CA GLY A 31 -12.80 -1.49 -12.61
C GLY A 31 -12.05 -0.52 -11.71
N ASN A 32 -11.09 0.24 -12.25
CA ASN A 32 -10.14 1.01 -11.44
C ASN A 32 -10.53 2.50 -11.28
N GLU A 33 -11.06 3.09 -12.34
CA GLU A 33 -11.13 4.55 -12.52
C GLU A 33 -12.55 5.08 -12.71
N PHE A 34 -13.59 4.25 -12.60
CA PHE A 34 -14.99 4.62 -12.81
C PHE A 34 -15.46 5.82 -11.94
N TRP A 35 -14.78 6.08 -10.83
CA TRP A 35 -15.06 7.16 -9.90
C TRP A 35 -14.27 8.45 -10.18
N LYS A 36 -13.23 8.40 -11.02
CA LYS A 36 -12.43 9.59 -11.33
C LYS A 36 -13.30 10.62 -12.06
N ARG A 37 -13.27 11.86 -11.57
CA ARG A 37 -14.05 13.00 -12.10
C ARG A 37 -15.57 12.78 -12.06
N ASN A 38 -16.06 11.81 -11.30
CA ASN A 38 -17.49 11.65 -11.03
C ASN A 38 -17.88 12.50 -9.81
N PRO A 39 -18.76 13.52 -9.94
CA PRO A 39 -19.15 14.37 -8.82
C PRO A 39 -20.00 13.66 -7.76
N GLU A 40 -20.60 12.52 -8.08
CA GLU A 40 -21.47 11.75 -7.18
C GLU A 40 -20.69 10.73 -6.33
N ILE A 41 -19.45 10.42 -6.73
CA ILE A 41 -18.61 9.42 -6.07
C ILE A 41 -17.37 10.10 -5.52
N SER A 42 -17.28 10.23 -4.19
CA SER A 42 -16.06 10.73 -3.56
C SER A 42 -14.87 9.79 -3.83
N PRO A 43 -13.62 10.31 -3.89
CA PRO A 43 -12.44 9.48 -4.13
C PRO A 43 -12.30 8.31 -3.15
N LEU A 44 -12.62 8.54 -1.87
CA LEU A 44 -12.57 7.50 -0.84
C LEU A 44 -13.64 6.42 -1.07
N ARG A 45 -14.88 6.80 -1.43
CA ARG A 45 -15.93 5.84 -1.78
C ARG A 45 -15.55 5.03 -3.01
N GLY A 46 -15.11 5.70 -4.06
CA GLY A 46 -14.69 5.08 -5.30
C GLY A 46 -13.56 4.08 -5.10
N SER A 47 -12.50 4.49 -4.40
CA SER A 47 -11.33 3.63 -4.13
C SER A 47 -11.66 2.39 -3.30
N LEU A 48 -12.60 2.48 -2.36
CA LEU A 48 -13.11 1.32 -1.63
C LEU A 48 -13.96 0.41 -2.55
N ALA A 49 -14.84 1.00 -3.34
CA ALA A 49 -15.77 0.28 -4.21
C ALA A 49 -15.09 -0.48 -5.35
N VAL A 50 -13.91 -0.05 -5.82
CA VAL A 50 -13.02 -0.85 -6.72
C VAL A 50 -12.83 -2.27 -6.18
N TRP A 51 -12.76 -2.42 -4.85
CA TRP A 51 -12.52 -3.69 -4.17
C TRP A 51 -13.78 -4.27 -3.51
N GLY A 52 -14.96 -3.75 -3.86
CA GLY A 52 -16.23 -4.17 -3.26
C GLY A 52 -16.39 -3.78 -1.78
N LEU A 53 -15.67 -2.74 -1.33
CA LEU A 53 -15.69 -2.26 0.05
C LEU A 53 -16.50 -0.98 0.21
N THR A 54 -16.92 -0.75 1.45
CA THR A 54 -17.62 0.46 1.88
C THR A 54 -16.87 1.16 3.00
N ALA A 55 -17.38 2.33 3.42
CA ALA A 55 -16.80 3.05 4.55
C ALA A 55 -16.77 2.21 5.83
N ASP A 56 -17.69 1.25 6.02
CA ASP A 56 -17.75 0.39 7.19
C ASP A 56 -16.65 -0.68 7.23
N ASP A 57 -16.03 -0.99 6.09
CA ASP A 57 -14.94 -1.96 5.99
C ASP A 57 -13.57 -1.38 6.41
N ILE A 58 -13.51 -0.06 6.64
CA ILE A 58 -12.33 0.56 7.25
C ILE A 58 -12.24 0.08 8.70
N GLY A 59 -11.14 -0.58 9.06
CA GLY A 59 -10.96 -1.20 10.37
C GLY A 59 -10.14 -0.38 11.36
N LEU A 60 -9.32 0.57 10.88
CA LEU A 60 -8.61 1.53 11.72
C LEU A 60 -8.29 2.81 10.96
N ALA A 61 -7.96 3.86 11.71
CA ALA A 61 -7.36 5.07 11.19
C ALA A 61 -6.06 5.38 11.96
N SER A 62 -4.92 5.38 11.27
CA SER A 62 -3.65 5.85 11.82
C SER A 62 -3.58 7.37 11.72
N PHE A 63 -3.59 8.02 12.87
CA PHE A 63 -3.61 9.47 12.98
C PHE A 63 -2.20 10.04 12.95
N HIS A 64 -2.08 11.29 12.50
CA HIS A 64 -0.84 12.03 12.70
C HIS A 64 -0.59 12.18 14.20
N GLY A 65 -1.57 12.54 15.00
CA GLY A 65 -1.55 12.45 16.47
C GLY A 65 -0.27 13.02 17.07
N THR A 66 -0.04 14.33 16.94
CA THR A 66 1.22 14.97 17.33
C THR A 66 1.30 15.36 18.79
N SER A 67 0.29 15.01 19.59
CA SER A 67 0.16 15.48 20.98
C SER A 67 0.05 17.00 21.05
N THR A 68 -0.53 17.63 20.02
CA THR A 68 -0.78 19.07 19.98
C THR A 68 -2.27 19.34 19.93
N VAL A 69 -2.72 20.29 20.75
CA VAL A 69 -4.15 20.58 20.98
C VAL A 69 -4.91 20.84 19.68
N ALA A 70 -4.33 21.63 18.78
CA ALA A 70 -4.98 21.99 17.52
C ALA A 70 -5.06 20.82 16.54
N ASN A 71 -3.96 20.05 16.39
CA ASN A 71 -3.91 18.94 15.45
C ASN A 71 -4.90 17.83 15.85
N ASP A 72 -4.83 17.38 17.10
CA ASP A 72 -5.52 16.16 17.51
C ASP A 72 -7.05 16.36 17.48
N LYS A 73 -7.50 17.58 17.80
CA LYS A 73 -8.89 18.03 17.61
C LYS A 73 -9.28 18.11 16.13
N ASN A 74 -8.42 18.66 15.27
CA ASN A 74 -8.68 18.78 13.84
C ASN A 74 -8.79 17.41 13.16
N GLU A 75 -7.82 16.51 13.36
CA GLU A 75 -7.82 15.19 12.74
C GLU A 75 -9.06 14.38 13.08
N SER A 76 -9.44 14.41 14.36
CA SER A 76 -10.62 13.72 14.86
C SER A 76 -11.91 14.24 14.20
N ARG A 77 -12.03 15.56 14.06
CA ARG A 77 -13.18 16.20 13.39
C ARG A 77 -13.22 15.90 11.90
N VAL A 78 -12.07 15.93 11.22
CA VAL A 78 -11.97 15.61 9.79
C VAL A 78 -12.40 14.16 9.56
N LEU A 79 -11.88 13.20 10.34
CA LEU A 79 -12.32 11.81 10.22
C LEU A 79 -13.83 11.68 10.48
N ASN A 80 -14.32 12.28 11.56
CA ASN A 80 -15.73 12.20 11.94
C ASN A 80 -16.66 12.73 10.84
N ALA A 81 -16.32 13.90 10.26
CA ALA A 81 -17.08 14.48 9.16
C ALA A 81 -17.03 13.62 7.90
N GLN A 82 -15.86 13.07 7.55
CA GLN A 82 -15.72 12.17 6.40
C GLN A 82 -16.55 10.90 6.57
N MET A 83 -16.46 10.22 7.73
CA MET A 83 -17.22 8.99 7.97
C MET A 83 -18.72 9.25 7.93
N ARG A 84 -19.17 10.36 8.53
CA ARG A 84 -20.57 10.80 8.45
C ARG A 84 -21.02 11.03 7.01
N GLN A 85 -20.23 11.76 6.21
CA GLN A 85 -20.55 12.07 4.82
C GLN A 85 -20.56 10.83 3.92
N LEU A 86 -19.72 9.84 4.22
CA LEU A 86 -19.68 8.57 3.50
C LEU A 86 -20.80 7.61 3.89
N GLY A 87 -21.61 7.96 4.90
CA GLY A 87 -22.71 7.12 5.38
C GLY A 87 -22.22 5.91 6.18
N ARG A 88 -21.09 6.02 6.88
CA ARG A 88 -20.65 5.00 7.85
C ARG A 88 -21.77 4.74 8.86
N THR A 89 -22.03 3.48 9.17
CA THR A 89 -23.10 3.08 10.09
C THR A 89 -22.86 3.66 11.49
N PRO A 90 -23.83 4.38 12.09
CA PRO A 90 -23.69 4.88 13.46
C PRO A 90 -23.37 3.75 14.46
N GLY A 91 -22.38 3.96 15.31
CA GLY A 91 -21.88 2.93 16.24
C GLY A 91 -20.75 2.06 15.70
N HIS A 92 -20.50 2.04 14.37
CA HIS A 92 -19.29 1.44 13.81
C HIS A 92 -18.08 2.38 13.98
N VAL A 93 -17.55 2.45 15.19
CA VAL A 93 -16.40 3.31 15.52
C VAL A 93 -15.09 2.79 14.90
N LEU A 94 -14.17 3.72 14.62
CA LEU A 94 -12.83 3.46 14.12
C LEU A 94 -11.78 3.66 15.21
N PRO A 95 -10.97 2.64 15.50
CA PRO A 95 -9.78 2.81 16.33
C PRO A 95 -8.82 3.85 15.73
N ALA A 96 -8.58 4.93 16.48
CA ALA A 96 -7.60 5.96 16.16
C ALA A 96 -6.23 5.57 16.74
N VAL A 97 -5.29 5.18 15.88
CA VAL A 97 -3.94 4.76 16.27
C VAL A 97 -2.99 5.95 16.21
N CYS A 98 -2.45 6.37 17.36
CA CYS A 98 -1.56 7.52 17.48
C CYS A 98 -0.11 7.10 17.77
N GLN A 99 0.61 6.53 16.80
CA GLN A 99 1.95 5.92 17.00
C GLN A 99 3.00 6.83 17.66
N LYS A 100 2.87 8.15 17.52
CA LYS A 100 3.86 9.13 18.02
C LYS A 100 4.02 9.15 19.54
N TRP A 101 3.07 8.57 20.29
CA TRP A 101 3.25 8.36 21.73
C TRP A 101 4.50 7.54 22.04
N LEU A 102 4.88 6.61 21.15
CA LEU A 102 6.03 5.73 21.30
C LEU A 102 7.25 6.24 20.53
N THR A 103 7.05 6.70 19.30
CA THR A 103 8.15 7.01 18.38
C THR A 103 8.60 8.47 18.41
N GLY A 104 7.84 9.34 19.09
CA GLY A 104 7.92 10.79 18.89
C GLY A 104 7.57 11.20 17.46
N HIS A 105 7.86 12.45 17.10
CA HIS A 105 7.60 12.99 15.78
C HIS A 105 8.88 13.13 14.94
N SER A 106 9.06 12.24 13.96
CA SER A 106 10.22 12.20 13.04
C SER A 106 10.16 13.19 11.86
N LYS A 107 9.45 14.31 12.02
CA LYS A 107 9.21 15.33 10.98
C LYS A 107 8.75 14.69 9.66
N GLY A 108 9.55 14.77 8.59
CA GLY A 108 9.21 14.27 7.25
C GLY A 108 9.04 12.75 7.16
N ALA A 109 9.69 11.97 8.03
CA ALA A 109 9.59 10.51 8.01
C ALA A 109 8.34 9.96 8.74
N ALA A 110 7.51 10.83 9.34
CA ALA A 110 6.42 10.43 10.21
C ALA A 110 5.42 9.50 9.53
N ALA A 111 4.99 9.83 8.31
CA ALA A 111 4.02 9.01 7.57
C ALA A 111 4.59 7.63 7.19
N GLY A 112 5.90 7.51 6.97
CA GLY A 112 6.55 6.23 6.69
C GLY A 112 6.49 5.26 7.87
N PHE A 113 6.73 5.75 9.10
CA PHE A 113 6.60 4.93 10.31
C PHE A 113 5.14 4.52 10.57
N MET A 114 4.21 5.44 10.33
CA MET A 114 2.77 5.18 10.46
C MET A 114 2.31 4.13 9.46
N LEU A 115 2.75 4.21 8.19
CA LEU A 115 2.42 3.23 7.16
C LEU A 115 2.95 1.83 7.51
N ASN A 116 4.18 1.74 8.03
CA ASN A 116 4.71 0.47 8.54
C ASN A 116 3.83 -0.11 9.65
N GLY A 117 3.35 0.73 10.58
CA GLY A 117 2.44 0.32 11.64
C GLY A 117 1.08 -0.16 11.13
N VAL A 118 0.52 0.51 10.12
CA VAL A 118 -0.71 0.09 9.44
C VAL A 118 -0.54 -1.28 8.78
N ILE A 119 0.52 -1.46 7.99
CA ILE A 119 0.81 -2.74 7.32
C ILE A 119 0.99 -3.87 8.34
N GLN A 120 1.70 -3.61 9.45
CA GLN A 120 1.85 -4.57 10.54
C GLN A 120 0.52 -4.93 11.20
N SER A 121 -0.34 -3.94 11.43
CA SER A 121 -1.68 -4.15 12.01
C SER A 121 -2.54 -4.98 11.08
N MET A 122 -2.53 -4.70 9.78
CA MET A 122 -3.27 -5.46 8.77
C MET A 122 -2.80 -6.92 8.70
N ARG A 123 -1.48 -7.15 8.74
CA ARG A 123 -0.90 -8.49 8.71
C ARG A 123 -1.24 -9.33 9.96
N THR A 124 -1.42 -8.69 11.11
CA THR A 124 -1.55 -9.39 12.41
C THR A 124 -2.96 -9.36 12.99
N GLY A 125 -3.83 -8.47 12.51
CA GLY A 125 -5.10 -8.14 13.15
C GLY A 125 -4.96 -7.42 14.50
N LEU A 126 -3.74 -7.07 14.92
CA LEU A 126 -3.53 -6.31 16.15
C LEU A 126 -3.69 -4.81 15.88
N ILE A 127 -4.47 -4.14 16.71
CA ILE A 127 -4.58 -2.67 16.71
C ILE A 127 -3.90 -2.14 17.97
N PRO A 128 -2.73 -1.49 17.85
CA PRO A 128 -1.98 -0.99 19.00
C PRO A 128 -2.72 0.12 19.75
N GLY A 129 -2.79 0.00 21.07
CA GLY A 129 -3.26 1.08 21.93
C GLY A 129 -2.19 2.14 22.18
N ASN A 130 -2.64 3.37 22.47
CA ASN A 130 -1.81 4.45 22.98
C ASN A 130 -1.65 4.32 24.50
N ARG A 131 -0.50 3.83 24.97
CA ARG A 131 -0.25 3.65 26.41
C ARG A 131 -0.18 4.97 27.18
N ASN A 132 0.06 6.08 26.50
CA ASN A 132 0.06 7.43 27.08
C ASN A 132 -1.30 8.12 26.94
N ALA A 133 -2.35 7.43 26.48
CA ALA A 133 -3.72 7.95 26.54
C ALA A 133 -4.23 7.83 27.98
N ASP A 134 -3.87 8.82 28.80
CA ASP A 134 -4.20 8.93 30.22
C ASP A 134 -5.70 9.17 30.43
N ASN A 135 -6.23 10.25 29.85
CA ASN A 135 -7.64 10.58 29.83
C ASN A 135 -7.96 11.32 28.53
N ILE A 136 -8.84 10.73 27.71
CA ILE A 136 -9.22 11.33 26.43
C ILE A 136 -9.89 12.68 26.65
N GLY A 137 -9.42 13.70 25.94
CA GLY A 137 -9.94 15.07 26.04
C GLY A 137 -11.45 15.15 25.78
N ALA A 138 -12.16 15.91 26.61
CA ALA A 138 -13.61 16.07 26.52
C ALA A 138 -14.06 16.69 25.19
N GLU A 139 -13.20 17.47 24.54
CA GLU A 139 -13.41 18.07 23.23
C GLU A 139 -13.49 17.05 22.08
N LEU A 140 -13.06 15.81 22.31
CA LEU A 140 -13.13 14.71 21.34
C LEU A 140 -14.43 13.89 21.49
N LYS A 141 -15.24 14.17 22.52
CA LYS A 141 -16.48 13.43 22.80
C LYS A 141 -17.49 13.47 21.64
N ASP A 142 -17.52 14.57 20.89
CA ASP A 142 -18.43 14.76 19.76
C ASP A 142 -17.94 14.07 18.46
N CYS A 143 -16.83 13.33 18.52
CA CYS A 143 -16.31 12.55 17.40
C CYS A 143 -16.87 11.12 17.42
N ASP A 144 -18.16 10.99 17.09
CA ASP A 144 -18.95 9.75 17.13
C ASP A 144 -18.31 8.52 16.44
N TYR A 145 -17.50 8.74 15.40
CA TYR A 145 -16.91 7.66 14.59
C TYR A 145 -15.49 7.27 15.01
N SER A 146 -14.92 7.86 16.05
CA SER A 146 -13.56 7.58 16.52
C SER A 146 -13.57 6.95 17.91
N VAL A 147 -12.72 5.94 18.13
CA VAL A 147 -12.42 5.41 19.46
C VAL A 147 -10.91 5.43 19.71
N TYR A 148 -10.50 5.92 20.88
CA TYR A 148 -9.10 6.07 21.25
C TYR A 148 -8.72 4.98 22.25
N LEU A 149 -7.96 3.99 21.79
CA LEU A 149 -7.61 2.82 22.59
C LEU A 149 -6.38 3.11 23.46
N SER A 150 -6.46 2.80 24.76
CA SER A 150 -5.29 2.83 25.65
C SER A 150 -4.54 1.48 25.74
N LYS A 151 -5.19 0.40 25.27
CA LYS A 151 -4.65 -0.96 25.25
C LYS A 151 -4.80 -1.57 23.86
N THR A 152 -3.84 -2.41 23.50
CA THR A 152 -3.88 -3.17 22.24
C THR A 152 -5.06 -4.14 22.26
N ILE A 153 -5.73 -4.26 21.12
CA ILE A 153 -6.79 -5.24 20.89
C ILE A 153 -6.43 -6.15 19.71
N GLN A 154 -6.94 -7.38 19.74
CA GLN A 154 -6.88 -8.32 18.63
C GLN A 154 -8.23 -8.28 17.90
N THR A 155 -8.20 -8.11 16.58
CA THR A 155 -9.37 -8.26 15.71
C THR A 155 -9.27 -9.54 14.88
N PRO A 156 -10.37 -10.00 14.27
CA PRO A 156 -10.33 -11.11 13.30
C PRO A 156 -9.56 -10.79 12.01
N GLY A 157 -9.28 -9.50 11.75
CA GLY A 157 -8.64 -9.02 10.54
C GLY A 157 -8.95 -7.54 10.29
N ILE A 158 -8.22 -6.92 9.36
CA ILE A 158 -8.40 -5.51 8.99
C ILE A 158 -8.45 -5.43 7.46
N LYS A 159 -9.63 -5.16 6.91
CA LYS A 159 -9.87 -5.14 5.45
C LYS A 159 -9.27 -3.90 4.80
N ALA A 160 -9.48 -2.74 5.41
CA ALA A 160 -8.93 -1.46 4.96
C ALA A 160 -8.51 -0.60 6.15
N ALA A 161 -7.56 0.31 5.92
CA ALA A 161 -7.08 1.25 6.92
C ALA A 161 -6.89 2.64 6.30
N LEU A 162 -7.15 3.68 7.10
CA LEU A 162 -6.80 5.05 6.74
C LEU A 162 -5.50 5.46 7.42
N LEU A 163 -4.70 6.28 6.76
CA LEU A 163 -3.57 6.98 7.35
C LEU A 163 -3.69 8.45 7.00
N LYS A 164 -3.71 9.32 8.01
CA LYS A 164 -3.80 10.77 7.85
C LYS A 164 -2.55 11.45 8.39
N SER A 165 -2.01 12.40 7.66
CA SER A 165 -0.83 13.14 8.06
C SER A 165 -0.92 14.60 7.64
N PHE A 166 -0.60 15.51 8.55
CA PHE A 166 -0.63 16.96 8.32
C PHE A 166 0.75 17.57 8.57
N GLY A 167 1.06 18.64 7.86
CA GLY A 167 2.34 19.32 7.93
C GLY A 167 2.18 20.83 7.78
N PHE A 168 3.29 21.54 8.03
CA PHE A 168 3.35 22.99 7.86
C PHE A 168 3.07 23.39 6.41
N GLY A 169 2.51 24.59 6.21
CA GLY A 169 2.19 25.09 4.88
C GLY A 169 0.94 24.47 4.26
N GLN A 170 -0.07 24.14 5.07
CA GLN A 170 -1.34 23.55 4.63
C GLN A 170 -1.17 22.21 3.88
N LEU A 171 -0.13 21.45 4.22
CA LEU A 171 0.13 20.14 3.62
C LEU A 171 -0.68 19.08 4.37
N GLY A 172 -1.76 18.60 3.76
CA GLY A 172 -2.54 17.46 4.22
C GLY A 172 -2.40 16.28 3.27
N GLY A 173 -2.19 15.09 3.83
CA GLY A 173 -2.14 13.83 3.08
C GLY A 173 -2.98 12.76 3.74
N GLU A 174 -3.67 11.98 2.93
CA GLU A 174 -4.46 10.83 3.36
C GLU A 174 -4.19 9.64 2.44
N LEU A 175 -4.02 8.47 3.03
CA LEU A 175 -3.86 7.21 2.32
C LEU A 175 -4.97 6.24 2.75
N LEU A 176 -5.54 5.56 1.78
CA LEU A 176 -6.34 4.35 1.96
C LEU A 176 -5.46 3.15 1.65
N ILE A 177 -5.36 2.20 2.58
CA ILE A 177 -4.61 0.96 2.41
C ILE A 177 -5.61 -0.19 2.43
N ILE A 178 -5.60 -1.02 1.39
CA ILE A 178 -6.47 -2.21 1.25
C ILE A 178 -5.67 -3.47 1.53
N HIS A 179 -6.29 -4.45 2.18
CA HIS A 179 -5.63 -5.72 2.52
C HIS A 179 -5.22 -6.46 1.24
N PRO A 180 -4.00 -7.04 1.18
CA PRO A 180 -3.49 -7.68 -0.05
C PRO A 180 -4.38 -8.82 -0.56
N ASP A 181 -5.15 -9.47 0.30
CA ASP A 181 -6.06 -10.55 -0.10
C ASP A 181 -7.10 -10.09 -1.14
N TYR A 182 -7.52 -8.82 -1.15
CA TYR A 182 -8.44 -8.31 -2.17
C TYR A 182 -7.80 -8.29 -3.56
N LEU A 183 -6.49 -7.98 -3.63
CA LEU A 183 -5.73 -8.09 -4.88
C LEU A 183 -5.54 -9.56 -5.27
N LEU A 184 -5.15 -10.41 -4.32
CA LEU A 184 -4.91 -11.83 -4.61
C LEU A 184 -6.20 -12.57 -5.03
N ALA A 185 -7.36 -12.14 -4.53
CA ALA A 185 -8.67 -12.66 -4.93
C ALA A 185 -9.03 -12.38 -6.40
N THR A 186 -8.30 -11.50 -7.09
CA THR A 186 -8.47 -11.26 -8.54
C THR A 186 -7.78 -12.29 -9.42
N LEU A 187 -6.88 -13.11 -8.84
CA LEU A 187 -6.10 -14.10 -9.55
C LEU A 187 -6.87 -15.43 -9.61
N ASN A 188 -6.65 -16.20 -10.68
CA ASN A 188 -7.10 -17.59 -10.72
C ASN A 188 -6.20 -18.48 -9.82
N GLU A 189 -6.68 -19.69 -9.52
CA GLU A 189 -6.01 -20.62 -8.61
C GLU A 189 -4.59 -20.99 -9.07
N GLU A 190 -4.40 -21.21 -10.37
CA GLU A 190 -3.10 -21.55 -10.97
C GLU A 190 -2.08 -20.41 -10.77
N THR A 191 -2.47 -19.19 -11.14
CA THR A 191 -1.61 -18.00 -11.02
C THR A 191 -1.28 -17.71 -9.56
N LEU A 192 -2.26 -17.87 -8.66
CA LEU A 192 -2.05 -17.71 -7.23
C LEU A 192 -1.09 -18.78 -6.68
N GLY A 193 -1.23 -20.03 -7.14
CA GLY A 193 -0.32 -21.13 -6.82
C GLY A 193 1.12 -20.84 -7.23
N GLU A 194 1.33 -20.37 -8.47
CA GLU A 194 2.65 -19.95 -8.94
C GLU A 194 3.24 -18.78 -8.14
N TYR A 195 2.42 -17.77 -7.87
CA TYR A 195 2.82 -16.63 -7.05
C TYR A 195 3.29 -17.10 -5.67
N ASN A 196 2.52 -17.98 -5.02
CA ASN A 196 2.86 -18.52 -3.71
C ASN A 196 4.16 -19.33 -3.75
N ALA A 197 4.37 -20.16 -4.76
CA ALA A 197 5.62 -20.91 -4.93
C ALA A 197 6.83 -19.96 -5.05
N LYS A 198 6.73 -18.92 -5.88
CA LYS A 198 7.77 -17.88 -6.04
C LYS A 198 8.03 -17.11 -4.73
N LEU A 199 6.96 -16.77 -3.99
CA LEU A 199 7.06 -16.08 -2.71
C LEU A 199 7.76 -16.94 -1.65
N GLN A 200 7.38 -18.22 -1.52
CA GLN A 200 7.99 -19.13 -0.55
C GLN A 200 9.48 -19.30 -0.81
N GLN A 201 9.88 -19.50 -2.06
CA GLN A 201 11.30 -19.59 -2.41
C GLN A 201 12.06 -18.29 -2.06
N ARG A 202 11.46 -17.13 -2.32
CA ARG A 202 12.05 -15.84 -1.95
C ARG A 202 12.20 -15.68 -0.44
N ASN A 203 11.22 -16.11 0.35
CA ASN A 203 11.27 -16.05 1.82
C ASN A 203 12.41 -16.90 2.38
N VAL A 204 12.61 -18.12 1.86
CA VAL A 204 13.73 -18.99 2.24
C VAL A 204 15.07 -18.30 1.95
N ASN A 205 15.23 -17.73 0.76
CA ASN A 205 16.45 -17.04 0.36
C ASN A 205 16.71 -15.79 1.22
N ALA A 206 15.66 -15.02 1.52
CA ALA A 206 15.76 -13.83 2.36
C ALA A 206 16.09 -14.18 3.82
N LEU A 207 15.51 -15.25 4.36
CA LEU A 207 15.81 -15.72 5.71
C LEU A 207 17.26 -16.20 5.82
N ARG A 208 17.75 -16.93 4.82
CA ARG A 208 19.16 -17.35 4.75
C ARG A 208 20.09 -16.14 4.74
N TYR A 209 19.84 -15.18 3.84
CA TYR A 209 20.61 -13.94 3.79
C TYR A 209 20.60 -13.21 5.14
N TRP A 210 19.44 -13.12 5.80
CA TRP A 210 19.34 -12.49 7.11
C TRP A 210 20.14 -13.23 8.19
N GLN A 211 20.11 -14.55 8.20
CA GLN A 211 20.92 -15.36 9.12
C GLN A 211 22.41 -15.14 8.90
N ASP A 212 22.85 -15.13 7.64
CA ASP A 212 24.24 -14.85 7.27
C ASP A 212 24.70 -13.46 7.74
N VAL A 213 23.83 -12.46 7.65
CA VAL A 213 24.10 -11.12 8.22
C VAL A 213 24.26 -11.17 9.74
N LEU A 214 23.36 -11.85 10.44
CA LEU A 214 23.37 -11.90 11.91
C LEU A 214 24.61 -12.61 12.47
N VAL A 215 25.10 -13.65 11.79
CA VAL A 215 26.31 -14.37 12.20
C VAL A 215 27.60 -13.70 11.71
N GLY A 216 27.50 -12.65 10.89
CA GLY A 216 28.64 -11.90 10.37
C GLY A 216 29.30 -12.49 9.13
N ASN A 217 28.63 -13.41 8.42
CA ASN A 217 29.15 -13.98 7.17
C ASN A 217 29.21 -12.95 6.03
N HIS A 218 28.32 -11.95 6.03
CA HIS A 218 28.41 -10.79 5.13
C HIS A 218 27.65 -9.57 5.69
N PRO A 219 27.95 -8.33 5.24
CA PRO A 219 27.22 -7.15 5.72
C PRO A 219 25.75 -7.13 5.27
N PHE A 220 24.89 -6.46 6.04
CA PHE A 220 23.49 -6.23 5.67
C PHE A 220 23.37 -5.40 4.39
N VAL A 221 24.17 -4.34 4.30
CA VAL A 221 24.23 -3.44 3.15
C VAL A 221 25.41 -3.86 2.27
N GLN A 222 25.11 -4.30 1.06
CA GLN A 222 26.10 -4.66 0.04
C GLN A 222 26.32 -3.48 -0.90
N VAL A 223 27.40 -2.73 -0.68
CA VAL A 223 27.75 -1.58 -1.53
C VAL A 223 28.14 -2.10 -2.92
N LYS A 224 27.46 -1.61 -3.97
CA LYS A 224 27.78 -1.95 -5.36
C LYS A 224 28.90 -1.05 -5.87
N SER A 225 29.87 -1.65 -6.56
CA SER A 225 31.03 -0.94 -7.11
C SER A 225 30.83 -0.43 -8.54
N SER A 226 29.91 -1.03 -9.29
CA SER A 226 29.67 -0.72 -10.70
C SER A 226 28.21 -0.96 -11.09
N PRO A 227 27.71 -0.31 -12.15
CA PRO A 227 26.44 -0.68 -12.77
C PRO A 227 26.51 -2.11 -13.36
N PRO A 228 25.35 -2.70 -13.69
CA PRO A 228 25.25 -4.02 -14.30
C PRO A 228 25.67 -4.07 -15.79
N TYR A 229 25.90 -2.94 -16.45
CA TYR A 229 26.37 -2.83 -17.83
C TYR A 229 27.80 -2.26 -17.89
N THR A 230 28.55 -2.60 -18.94
CA THR A 230 29.86 -1.99 -19.21
C THR A 230 29.70 -0.59 -19.84
N PRO A 231 30.75 0.26 -19.83
CA PRO A 231 30.70 1.56 -20.52
C PRO A 231 30.34 1.45 -22.01
N GLU A 232 30.74 0.37 -22.67
CA GLU A 232 30.43 0.12 -24.09
C GLU A 232 28.96 -0.26 -24.30
N GLN A 233 28.33 -0.91 -23.32
CA GLN A 233 26.92 -1.31 -23.35
C GLN A 233 25.97 -0.17 -22.93
N GLU A 234 26.46 0.84 -22.21
CA GLU A 234 25.64 1.87 -21.55
C GLU A 234 24.62 2.50 -22.50
N GLN A 235 25.07 3.01 -23.66
CA GLN A 235 24.17 3.65 -24.62
C GLN A 235 23.13 2.68 -25.17
N GLY A 236 23.51 1.44 -25.48
CA GLY A 236 22.59 0.42 -25.99
C GLY A 236 21.52 0.06 -24.96
N VAL A 237 21.92 -0.16 -23.71
CA VAL A 237 21.01 -0.50 -22.61
C VAL A 237 20.07 0.66 -22.27
N LEU A 238 20.56 1.90 -22.28
CA LEU A 238 19.74 3.07 -21.95
C LEU A 238 18.74 3.44 -23.06
N LEU A 239 19.02 3.10 -24.31
CA LEU A 239 18.15 3.40 -25.45
C LEU A 239 17.16 2.27 -25.79
N ASP A 240 17.39 1.05 -25.29
CA ASP A 240 16.51 -0.09 -25.54
C ASP A 240 15.52 -0.31 -24.36
N PRO A 241 14.22 -0.02 -24.53
CA PRO A 241 13.22 -0.24 -23.49
C PRO A 241 12.99 -1.73 -23.17
N THR A 242 13.48 -2.64 -24.02
CA THR A 242 13.37 -4.10 -23.85
C THR A 242 14.58 -4.71 -23.16
N ALA A 243 15.69 -3.99 -23.00
CA ALA A 243 16.89 -4.50 -22.35
C ALA A 243 16.61 -4.93 -20.90
N ARG A 244 17.07 -6.13 -20.51
CA ARG A 244 16.94 -6.67 -19.15
C ARG A 244 18.26 -7.30 -18.72
N ALA A 245 18.68 -7.03 -17.48
CA ALA A 245 19.82 -7.72 -16.88
C ALA A 245 19.45 -9.17 -16.51
N HIS A 246 20.40 -10.08 -16.66
CA HIS A 246 20.27 -11.48 -16.29
C HIS A 246 21.23 -11.82 -15.14
N TYR A 247 20.83 -12.76 -14.28
CA TYR A 247 21.69 -13.21 -13.18
C TYR A 247 22.77 -14.16 -13.73
N ASP A 248 24.02 -13.76 -13.65
CA ASP A 248 25.17 -14.57 -14.03
C ASP A 248 25.60 -15.44 -12.85
N LEU A 249 25.38 -16.75 -12.97
CA LEU A 249 25.73 -17.75 -11.97
C LEU A 249 27.25 -17.83 -11.70
N LYS A 250 28.10 -17.46 -12.67
CA LYS A 250 29.56 -17.53 -12.51
C LYS A 250 30.07 -16.41 -11.61
N THR A 251 29.50 -15.23 -11.76
CA THR A 251 29.94 -14.02 -11.04
C THR A 251 29.06 -13.68 -9.84
N GLY A 252 27.88 -14.32 -9.73
CA GLY A 252 26.91 -14.06 -8.68
C GLY A 252 26.27 -12.67 -8.79
N GLN A 253 26.28 -12.06 -9.98
CA GLN A 253 25.88 -10.68 -10.22
C GLN A 253 24.87 -10.59 -11.37
N TYR A 254 24.03 -9.55 -11.36
CA TYR A 254 23.20 -9.21 -12.50
C TYR A 254 24.03 -8.44 -13.53
N ARG A 255 23.97 -8.87 -14.80
CA ARG A 255 24.71 -8.28 -15.93
C ARG A 255 23.82 -8.17 -17.18
N PHE A 256 24.13 -7.21 -18.04
CA PHE A 256 23.54 -7.08 -19.38
C PHE A 256 24.37 -7.85 -20.42
#